data_AF-A0A5J6RF93-F1
#
_entry.id   AF-A0A5J6RF93-F1
#
_cell.length_a   1.000
_cell.length_b   1.000
_cell.length_c   1.000
_cell.angle_alpha   90.00
_cell.angle_beta   90.00
_cell.angle_gamma   90.00
#
_symmetry.space_group_name_H-M   'P 1'
#
loop_
_entity.id
_entity.type
_entity.pdbx_description
1 polymer ?
#
loop_
_entity_poly.entity_id
_entity_poly.type
_entity_poly.pdbx_seq_one_letter_code
_entity_poly.pdbx_strand_id
1 'polypeptide(L)'
;MNLLKRIASISALCSLIIVSSSANDDLVKKGEKIFMTNTKGNCLACHAANGKEIDGPGNMGPKLQFLALWSEEALYDKVFDPSTGNPITAMPAFGRNGWLSPDEIKAVVAYLKTIN
;
A
#
# COMPACT_ATOMS: atom_id res chain seq x y z
N MET A 1 -7.43 -34.18 -44.67
CA MET A 1 -6.53 -33.02 -44.81
C MET A 1 -6.99 -31.73 -44.09
N ASN A 2 -8.08 -31.70 -43.30
CA ASN A 2 -8.57 -30.44 -42.70
C ASN A 2 -8.89 -30.51 -41.18
N LEU A 3 -8.40 -31.51 -40.44
CA LEU A 3 -8.60 -31.57 -38.98
C LEU A 3 -7.39 -31.10 -38.17
N LEU A 4 -6.17 -31.30 -38.70
CA LEU A 4 -4.91 -30.91 -38.05
C LEU A 4 -4.60 -29.41 -38.15
N LYS A 5 -5.21 -28.68 -39.10
CA LYS A 5 -4.99 -27.24 -39.28
C LYS A 5 -5.75 -26.36 -38.28
N ARG A 6 -6.72 -26.91 -37.54
CA ARG A 6 -7.51 -26.15 -36.56
C ARG A 6 -6.87 -26.02 -35.19
N ILE A 7 -5.84 -26.82 -34.90
CA ILE A 7 -5.16 -26.81 -33.58
C ILE A 7 -4.09 -25.70 -33.51
N ALA A 8 -3.61 -25.22 -34.66
CA ALA A 8 -2.57 -24.18 -34.72
C ALA A 8 -3.07 -22.74 -34.50
N SER A 9 -4.35 -22.53 -34.14
CA SER A 9 -4.93 -21.18 -33.99
C SER A 9 -5.33 -20.81 -32.56
N ILE A 10 -5.00 -21.61 -31.54
CA ILE A 10 -5.39 -21.34 -30.14
C ILE A 10 -4.19 -21.48 -29.20
N SER A 11 -3.09 -20.77 -29.46
CA SER A 11 -1.89 -20.83 -28.60
C SER A 11 -1.39 -19.47 -28.08
N ALA A 12 -2.13 -18.38 -28.30
CA ALA A 12 -1.62 -17.03 -28.04
C ALA A 12 -2.31 -16.28 -26.89
N LEU A 13 -2.88 -16.95 -25.88
CA LEU A 13 -3.61 -16.24 -24.81
C LEU A 13 -3.33 -16.70 -23.36
N CYS A 14 -2.18 -17.33 -23.07
CA CYS A 14 -1.85 -17.73 -21.68
C CYS A 14 -0.71 -16.94 -21.01
N SER A 15 -0.17 -15.88 -21.63
CA SER A 15 1.01 -15.19 -21.07
C SER A 15 0.73 -14.05 -20.07
N LEU A 16 -0.53 -13.81 -19.66
CA LEU A 16 -0.90 -12.63 -18.86
C LEU A 16 -0.89 -12.81 -17.34
N ILE A 17 -0.67 -14.01 -16.80
CA ILE A 17 -0.91 -14.27 -15.36
C ILE A 17 0.33 -14.04 -14.49
N ILE A 18 1.55 -14.05 -15.04
CA ILE A 18 2.79 -14.02 -14.22
C ILE A 18 3.16 -12.59 -13.77
N VAL A 19 2.71 -11.55 -14.47
CA VAL A 19 3.18 -10.15 -14.25
C VAL A 19 2.58 -9.51 -12.98
N SER A 20 1.43 -9.98 -12.51
CA SER A 20 0.69 -9.32 -11.42
C SER A 20 1.37 -9.41 -10.05
N SER A 21 2.13 -10.47 -9.77
CA SER A 21 2.77 -10.64 -8.46
C SER A 21 3.92 -9.66 -8.25
N SER A 22 4.79 -9.50 -9.25
CA SER A 22 5.96 -8.62 -9.14
C SER A 22 5.58 -7.15 -9.03
N ALA A 23 4.54 -6.74 -9.77
CA ALA A 23 4.03 -5.37 -9.71
C ALA A 23 3.48 -5.02 -8.32
N ASN A 24 2.85 -5.98 -7.63
CA ASN A 24 2.37 -5.79 -6.26
C ASN A 24 3.53 -5.71 -5.26
N ASP A 25 4.54 -6.57 -5.39
CA ASP A 25 5.72 -6.55 -4.51
C ASP A 25 6.49 -5.22 -4.60
N ASP A 26 6.64 -4.68 -5.81
CA ASP A 26 7.29 -3.39 -6.02
C ASP A 26 6.49 -2.23 -5.45
N LEU A 27 5.15 -2.32 -5.51
CA LEU A 27 4.26 -1.33 -4.91
C LEU A 27 4.36 -1.35 -3.37
N VAL A 28 4.40 -2.53 -2.77
CA VAL A 28 4.61 -2.72 -1.32
C VAL A 28 5.96 -2.16 -0.89
N LYS A 29 7.05 -2.46 -1.61
CA LYS A 29 8.39 -1.89 -1.32
C LYS A 29 8.43 -0.38 -1.43
N LYS A 30 7.75 0.20 -2.43
CA LYS A 30 7.61 1.65 -2.56
C LYS A 30 6.87 2.24 -1.36
N GLY A 31 5.79 1.58 -0.91
CA GLY A 31 5.04 1.96 0.27
C GLY A 31 5.86 1.93 1.55
N GLU A 32 6.60 0.84 1.76
CA GLU A 32 7.53 0.68 2.89
C GLU A 32 8.56 1.80 2.92
N LYS A 33 9.18 2.11 1.77
CA LYS A 33 10.14 3.20 1.66
C LYS A 33 9.52 4.54 2.09
N ILE A 34 8.31 4.84 1.64
CA ILE A 34 7.60 6.07 2.04
C ILE A 34 7.30 6.06 3.55
N PHE A 35 6.87 4.91 4.09
CA PHE A 35 6.57 4.71 5.51
C PHE A 35 7.78 5.04 6.39
N MET A 36 8.98 4.65 5.98
CA MET A 36 10.23 4.85 6.74
C MET A 36 10.92 6.21 6.48
N THR A 37 10.62 6.89 5.38
CA THR A 37 11.36 8.10 4.98
C THR A 37 10.92 9.32 5.78
N ASN A 38 11.83 9.91 6.56
CA ASN A 38 11.57 11.05 7.43
C ASN A 38 11.18 12.36 6.71
N THR A 39 11.60 12.53 5.46
CA THR A 39 11.25 13.66 4.59
C THR A 39 10.04 13.41 3.69
N LYS A 40 9.35 12.26 3.88
CA LYS A 40 8.11 11.92 3.16
C LYS A 40 7.00 11.49 4.13
N GLY A 41 6.68 10.19 4.18
CA GLY A 41 5.57 9.68 4.97
C GLY A 41 5.88 9.69 6.47
N ASN A 42 7.13 9.40 6.84
CA ASN A 42 7.63 9.40 8.21
C ASN A 42 6.68 8.71 9.21
N CYS A 43 5.98 7.67 8.76
CA CYS A 43 4.89 7.06 9.52
C CYS A 43 5.44 6.39 10.79
N LEU A 44 6.65 5.85 10.70
CA LEU A 44 7.39 5.26 11.81
C LEU A 44 7.61 6.22 12.98
N ALA A 45 7.72 7.53 12.74
CA ALA A 45 7.94 8.50 13.82
C ALA A 45 6.78 8.54 14.83
N CYS A 46 5.59 8.08 14.43
CA CYS A 46 4.42 8.03 15.30
C CYS A 46 3.92 6.61 15.56
N HIS A 47 4.18 5.66 14.66
CA HIS A 47 3.54 4.36 14.66
C HIS A 47 4.53 3.20 14.67
N ALA A 48 4.35 2.29 15.62
CA ALA A 48 4.82 0.92 15.49
C ALA A 48 3.93 0.13 14.52
N ALA A 49 4.49 -0.87 13.84
CA ALA A 49 3.76 -1.78 12.94
C ALA A 49 3.86 -3.23 13.44
N ASN A 50 2.71 -3.89 13.61
CA ASN A 50 2.67 -5.26 14.10
C ASN A 50 3.29 -6.23 13.09
N GLY A 51 4.07 -7.19 13.60
CA GLY A 51 4.76 -8.18 12.77
C GLY A 51 5.86 -7.62 11.85
N LYS A 52 6.25 -6.34 12.01
CA LYS A 52 7.38 -5.75 11.29
C LYS A 52 8.53 -5.49 12.26
N GLU A 53 9.72 -5.96 11.90
CA GLU A 53 10.95 -5.66 12.63
C GLU A 53 11.46 -4.28 12.17
N ILE A 54 11.09 -3.24 12.91
CA ILE A 54 11.49 -1.86 12.62
C ILE A 54 12.19 -1.29 13.85
N ASP A 55 13.34 -0.65 13.63
CA ASP A 55 14.11 -0.01 14.70
C ASP A 55 13.46 1.32 15.13
N GLY A 56 13.42 1.55 16.44
CA GLY A 56 12.95 2.80 17.05
C GLY A 56 11.57 3.33 16.63
N PRO A 57 10.50 2.52 16.59
CA PRO A 57 9.18 3.04 16.25
C PRO A 57 8.64 4.01 17.31
N GLY A 58 7.95 5.05 16.85
CA GLY A 58 7.20 5.95 17.72
C GLY A 58 5.95 5.31 18.32
N ASN A 59 5.41 5.96 19.36
CA ASN A 59 4.21 5.53 20.08
C ASN A 59 3.17 6.66 20.26
N MET A 60 3.33 7.78 19.55
CA MET A 60 2.40 8.90 19.56
C MET A 60 1.04 8.53 18.93
N GLY A 61 1.08 7.69 17.90
CA GLY A 61 -0.09 7.09 17.28
C GLY A 61 -0.32 5.65 17.76
N PRO A 62 -1.48 5.05 17.44
CA PRO A 62 -1.73 3.65 17.73
C PRO A 62 -0.70 2.75 17.05
N LYS A 63 -0.37 1.62 17.69
CA LYS A 63 0.31 0.51 17.01
C LYS A 63 -0.60 0.02 15.87
N LEU A 64 -0.06 0.00 14.65
CA LEU A 64 -0.76 -0.46 13.46
C LEU A 64 -0.84 -1.98 13.49
N GLN A 65 -2.06 -2.50 13.41
CA GLN A 65 -2.41 -3.92 13.49
C GLN A 65 -3.75 -4.15 12.81
N PHE A 66 -3.99 -5.36 12.33
CA PHE A 66 -5.20 -5.80 11.64
C PHE A 66 -5.57 -4.98 10.40
N LEU A 67 -4.62 -4.27 9.79
CA LEU A 67 -4.87 -3.40 8.63
C LEU A 67 -5.17 -4.21 7.36
N ALA A 68 -4.72 -5.46 7.29
CA ALA A 68 -5.11 -6.41 6.26
C ALA A 68 -6.64 -6.59 6.16
N LEU A 69 -7.39 -6.39 7.25
CA LEU A 69 -8.85 -6.50 7.29
C LEU A 69 -9.58 -5.24 6.81
N TRP A 70 -8.89 -4.10 6.71
CA TRP A 70 -9.49 -2.85 6.27
C TRP A 70 -9.63 -2.82 4.74
N SER A 71 -10.64 -2.11 4.22
CA SER A 71 -10.72 -1.83 2.79
C SER A 71 -9.59 -0.88 2.38
N GLU A 72 -9.12 -1.02 1.14
CA GLU A 72 -8.09 -0.13 0.60
C GLU A 72 -8.55 1.34 0.58
N GLU A 73 -9.82 1.58 0.27
CA GLU A 73 -10.45 2.91 0.32
C GLU A 73 -10.38 3.52 1.73
N ALA A 74 -10.74 2.76 2.77
CA ALA A 74 -10.67 3.27 4.14
C ALA A 74 -9.23 3.61 4.57
N LEU A 75 -8.25 2.81 4.15
CA LEU A 75 -6.84 3.10 4.40
C LEU A 75 -6.37 4.32 3.59
N TYR A 76 -6.78 4.42 2.33
CA TYR A 76 -6.47 5.54 1.45
C TYR A 76 -7.01 6.84 2.05
N ASP A 77 -8.29 6.89 2.39
CA ASP A 77 -8.94 8.08 2.97
C ASP A 77 -8.29 8.48 4.28
N LYS A 78 -7.92 7.50 5.11
CA LYS A 78 -7.23 7.77 6.38
C LYS A 78 -5.87 8.43 6.18
N VAL A 79 -5.10 7.99 5.18
CA VAL A 79 -3.80 8.58 4.84
C VAL A 79 -3.97 9.92 4.11
N PHE A 80 -4.98 10.03 3.25
CA PHE A 80 -5.25 11.22 2.44
C PHE A 80 -5.67 12.40 3.33
N ASP A 81 -6.67 12.20 4.18
CA ASP A 81 -7.15 13.18 5.14
C ASP A 81 -7.78 12.52 6.39
N PRO A 82 -6.99 12.31 7.47
CA PRO A 82 -7.49 11.70 8.69
C PRO A 82 -8.45 12.61 9.48
N SER A 83 -8.58 13.89 9.12
CA SER A 83 -9.40 14.87 9.84
C SER A 83 -10.91 14.68 9.62
N THR A 84 -11.28 14.01 8.53
CA THR A 84 -12.67 13.67 8.19
C THR A 84 -13.34 12.80 9.26
N GLY A 85 -12.61 11.85 9.84
CA GLY A 85 -13.07 10.98 10.93
C GLY A 85 -12.61 11.43 12.32
N ASN A 86 -11.63 12.33 12.42
CA ASN A 86 -11.17 12.89 13.70
C ASN A 86 -10.57 14.30 13.48
N PRO A 87 -11.36 15.38 13.65
CA PRO A 87 -10.92 16.75 13.37
C PRO A 87 -9.72 17.23 14.19
N ILE A 88 -9.45 16.61 15.35
CA ILE A 88 -8.34 16.99 16.25
C ILE A 88 -7.13 16.04 16.15
N THR A 89 -7.08 15.21 15.10
CA THR A 89 -5.97 14.28 14.89
C THR A 89 -4.63 15.01 14.72
N ALA A 90 -3.58 14.46 15.35
CA ALA A 90 -2.20 14.88 15.10
C ALA A 90 -1.60 14.24 13.82
N MET A 91 -2.24 13.20 13.28
CA MET A 91 -1.81 12.57 12.02
C MET A 91 -1.93 13.57 10.87
N PRO A 92 -0.86 13.84 10.10
CA PRO A 92 -0.92 14.77 8.97
C PRO A 92 -1.87 14.31 7.87
N ALA A 93 -2.54 15.27 7.21
CA ALA A 93 -3.33 15.02 6.01
C ALA A 93 -2.43 14.99 4.77
N PHE A 94 -1.77 13.84 4.54
CA PHE A 94 -0.69 13.71 3.55
C PHE A 94 -1.16 14.01 2.12
N GLY A 95 -2.38 13.59 1.77
CA GLY A 95 -2.96 13.82 0.45
C GLY A 95 -3.48 15.24 0.29
N ARG A 96 -4.32 15.69 1.24
CA ARG A 96 -4.90 17.05 1.21
C ARG A 96 -3.85 18.15 1.20
N ASN A 97 -2.75 17.99 1.94
CA ASN A 97 -1.67 18.97 2.00
C ASN A 97 -0.62 18.77 0.89
N GLY A 98 -0.80 17.78 0.01
CA GLY A 98 0.09 17.54 -1.14
C GLY A 98 1.47 16.98 -0.78
N TRP A 99 1.63 16.37 0.40
CA TRP A 99 2.90 15.76 0.81
C TRP A 99 3.16 14.43 0.10
N LEU A 100 2.09 13.68 -0.21
CA LEU A 100 2.13 12.47 -1.00
C LEU A 100 1.16 12.59 -2.18
N SER A 101 1.62 12.19 -3.36
CA SER A 101 0.77 12.04 -4.54
C SER A 101 -0.22 10.87 -4.37
N PRO A 102 -1.32 10.82 -5.15
CA PRO A 102 -2.27 9.72 -5.10
C PRO A 102 -1.63 8.33 -5.26
N ASP A 103 -0.62 8.20 -6.12
CA ASP A 103 0.06 6.92 -6.36
C ASP A 103 1.07 6.57 -5.26
N GLU A 104 1.58 7.56 -4.54
CA GLU A 104 2.37 7.32 -3.32
C GLU A 104 1.48 6.86 -2.17
N ILE A 105 0.28 7.43 -2.02
CA ILE A 105 -0.69 6.97 -1.02
C ILE A 105 -1.11 5.54 -1.32
N LYS A 106 -1.41 5.19 -2.57
CA LYS A 106 -1.68 3.79 -2.96
C LYS A 106 -0.54 2.85 -2.61
N ALA A 107 0.70 3.27 -2.81
CA ALA A 107 1.87 2.48 -2.41
C ALA A 107 1.92 2.26 -0.89
N VAL A 108 1.70 3.32 -0.11
CA VAL A 108 1.61 3.22 1.37
C VAL A 108 0.49 2.26 1.77
N VAL A 109 -0.71 2.38 1.17
CA VAL A 109 -1.84 1.47 1.42
C VAL A 109 -1.47 0.01 1.14
N ALA A 110 -0.78 -0.26 0.01
CA ALA A 110 -0.31 -1.61 -0.30
C ALA A 110 0.61 -2.16 0.80
N TYR A 111 1.53 -1.35 1.33
CA TYR A 111 2.36 -1.73 2.48
C TYR A 111 1.54 -1.96 3.75
N LEU A 112 0.61 -1.05 4.07
CA LEU A 112 -0.27 -1.16 5.24
C LEU A 112 -1.09 -2.45 5.23
N LYS A 113 -1.55 -2.90 4.06
CA LYS A 113 -2.28 -4.17 3.90
C LYS A 113 -1.44 -5.42 4.25
N THR A 114 -0.12 -5.29 4.37
CA THR A 114 0.77 -6.36 4.86
C THR A 114 0.90 -6.41 6.38
N ILE A 115 0.28 -5.49 7.11
CA ILE A 115 0.28 -5.42 8.57
C ILE A 115 -0.99 -6.08 9.10
N ASN A 116 -0.82 -7.21 9.79
CA ASN A 116 -1.90 -7.96 10.43
C ASN A 116 -1.97 -7.73 11.93
#